data_AF-A0A0Q8BWY5-F1
#
_entry.id   AF-A0A0Q8BWY5-F1
#
_cell.length_a   1.000
_cell.length_b   1.000
_cell.length_c   1.000
_cell.angle_alpha   90.00
_cell.angle_beta   90.00
_cell.angle_gamma   90.00
#
_symmetry.space_group_name_H-M   'P 1'
#
loop_
_entity.id
_entity.type
_entity.pdbx_description
1 polymer ?
#
loop_
_entity_poly.entity_id
_entity_poly.type
_entity_poly.pdbx_seq_one_letter_code
_entity_poly.pdbx_strand_id
1 'polypeptide(L)'
;MNIIATCGRQPWNKGKLVGQKAPLRLRDIWAIRVRLQIAERSRDLALFDLAIDSKLRACDLTKLRVRDVAHGEHVSSRAMVMQQKTQRPVQFEITEQTRSALVAWIHQAQLRSEDCLFPSRLHTSDHLSTRQYARIVKGWVKAVGLDPAMYGTHTMRRTKASLIYRRTKNLRAVQLLLGHTKLESTVRYLGIEVDGALEMAEQTEV
;
A
#
# COMPACT_ATOMS: atom_id res chain seq x y z
N MET A 1 35.26 14.09 43.96
CA MET A 1 34.98 13.45 42.66
C MET A 1 33.46 13.35 42.51
N ASN A 2 32.83 14.31 41.81
CA ASN A 2 31.38 14.26 41.55
C ASN A 2 31.17 13.76 40.12
N ILE A 3 30.62 12.55 40.00
CA ILE A 3 30.20 11.98 38.72
C ILE A 3 28.87 12.65 38.36
N ILE A 4 28.90 13.57 37.40
CA ILE A 4 27.69 14.14 36.81
C ILE A 4 27.04 13.04 35.98
N ALA A 5 25.97 12.45 36.51
CA ALA A 5 25.13 11.52 35.77
C ALA A 5 24.55 12.25 34.55
N THR A 6 24.99 11.85 33.36
CA THR A 6 24.45 12.35 32.11
C THR A 6 23.03 11.82 31.95
N CYS A 7 22.05 12.69 32.19
CA CYS A 7 20.65 12.40 31.89
C CYS A 7 20.48 12.31 30.37
N GLY A 8 20.68 11.09 29.83
CA GLY A 8 20.47 10.81 28.43
C GLY A 8 19.00 11.02 28.09
N ARG A 9 18.69 12.12 27.38
CA ARG A 9 17.35 12.39 26.84
C ARG A 9 16.87 11.15 26.08
N GLN A 10 15.91 10.42 26.65
CA GLN A 10 15.28 9.34 25.92
C GLN A 10 14.45 9.95 24.77
N PRO A 11 14.63 9.47 23.54
CA PRO A 11 13.76 9.85 22.44
C PRO A 11 12.29 9.61 22.81
N TRP A 12 11.39 10.55 22.52
CA TRP A 12 9.96 10.47 22.84
C TRP A 12 9.25 9.22 22.26
N ASN A 13 9.90 8.55 21.31
CA ASN A 13 9.46 7.37 20.59
C ASN A 13 10.12 6.06 21.07
N LYS A 14 10.98 6.08 22.10
CA LYS A 14 11.62 4.87 22.62
C LYS A 14 10.56 3.89 23.15
N GLY A 15 10.55 2.67 22.63
CA GLY A 15 9.57 1.63 22.97
C GLY A 15 8.18 1.79 22.33
N LYS A 16 7.88 2.93 21.68
CA LYS A 16 6.61 3.13 20.96
C LYS A 16 6.77 2.66 19.51
N LEU A 17 5.83 1.88 18.99
CA LEU A 17 5.69 1.61 17.55
C LEU A 17 5.18 2.86 16.81
N VAL A 18 5.96 3.94 16.85
CA VAL A 18 5.64 5.21 16.18
C VAL A 18 5.71 4.99 14.67
N GLY A 19 4.63 5.32 13.96
CA GLY A 19 4.60 5.37 12.49
C GLY A 19 4.01 4.16 11.78
N GLN A 20 3.54 3.13 12.48
CA GLN A 20 2.81 2.03 11.84
C GLN A 20 1.39 2.43 11.46
N LYS A 21 1.17 2.75 10.18
CA LYS A 21 -0.16 3.06 9.64
C LYS A 21 -1.06 1.82 9.60
N ALA A 22 -2.26 1.86 10.17
CA ALA A 22 -3.15 0.70 10.23
C ALA A 22 -3.58 0.24 8.82
N PRO A 23 -3.79 -1.08 8.58
CA PRO A 23 -4.44 -1.57 7.36
C PRO A 23 -5.94 -1.21 7.36
N LEU A 24 -6.55 -1.08 6.18
CA LEU A 24 -8.01 -0.91 6.08
C LEU A 24 -8.74 -2.22 6.39
N ARG A 25 -9.94 -2.12 6.98
CA ARG A 25 -10.88 -3.25 7.06
C ARG A 25 -11.66 -3.37 5.76
N LEU A 26 -12.26 -4.54 5.49
CA LEU A 26 -13.05 -4.77 4.27
C LEU A 26 -14.17 -3.73 4.10
N ARG A 27 -14.87 -3.39 5.19
CA ARG A 27 -15.89 -2.35 5.18
C ARG A 27 -15.35 -0.97 4.79
N ASP A 28 -14.13 -0.65 5.23
CA ASP A 28 -13.49 0.63 4.95
C ASP A 28 -13.05 0.70 3.48
N ILE A 29 -12.54 -0.42 2.92
CA ILE A 29 -12.21 -0.55 1.48
C ILE A 29 -13.46 -0.31 0.63
N TRP A 30 -14.56 -1.00 0.96
CA TRP A 30 -15.82 -0.87 0.23
C TRP A 30 -16.38 0.55 0.33
N ALA A 31 -16.38 1.14 1.54
CA ALA A 31 -16.86 2.49 1.78
C ALA A 31 -16.07 3.57 1.02
N ILE A 32 -14.75 3.42 0.89
CA ILE A 32 -13.91 4.33 0.08
C ILE A 32 -14.23 4.13 -1.40
N ARG A 33 -14.27 2.88 -1.86
CA ARG A 33 -14.51 2.55 -3.26
C ARG A 33 -15.84 3.08 -3.78
N VAL A 34 -16.92 2.83 -3.04
CA VAL A 34 -18.27 3.31 -3.39
C VAL A 34 -18.31 4.83 -3.48
N ARG A 35 -17.68 5.55 -2.54
CA ARG A 35 -17.60 7.02 -2.59
C ARG A 35 -16.83 7.52 -3.81
N LEU A 36 -15.74 6.85 -4.19
CA LEU A 36 -14.97 7.21 -5.38
C LEU A 36 -15.74 6.96 -6.68
N GLN A 37 -16.52 5.88 -6.72
CA GLN A 37 -17.39 5.54 -7.86
C GLN A 37 -18.54 6.55 -8.01
N ILE A 38 -19.27 6.85 -6.93
CA ILE A 38 -20.38 7.82 -6.95
C ILE A 38 -19.89 9.22 -7.33
N ALA A 39 -18.69 9.61 -6.89
CA ALA A 39 -18.10 10.89 -7.23
C ALA A 39 -17.37 10.91 -8.59
N GLU A 40 -17.48 9.84 -9.39
CA GLU A 40 -16.86 9.69 -10.72
C GLU A 40 -15.36 10.01 -10.73
N ARG A 41 -14.65 9.69 -9.64
CA ARG A 41 -13.22 9.97 -9.51
C ARG A 41 -12.38 8.83 -10.09
N SER A 42 -12.46 8.61 -11.39
CA SER A 42 -11.82 7.48 -12.10
C SER A 42 -10.33 7.33 -11.78
N ARG A 43 -9.56 8.43 -11.80
CA ARG A 43 -8.12 8.41 -11.43
C ARG A 43 -7.89 7.89 -10.02
N ASP A 44 -8.66 8.41 -9.07
CA ASP A 44 -8.50 8.07 -7.66
C ASP A 44 -8.94 6.63 -7.40
N LEU A 45 -10.01 6.16 -8.07
CA LEU A 45 -10.46 4.78 -8.01
C LEU A 45 -9.39 3.81 -8.53
N ALA A 46 -8.86 4.07 -9.73
CA ALA A 46 -7.79 3.27 -10.33
C ALA A 46 -6.53 3.26 -9.45
N LEU A 47 -6.15 4.41 -8.90
CA LEU A 47 -5.01 4.53 -7.98
C LEU A 47 -5.24 3.78 -6.67
N PHE A 48 -6.43 3.86 -6.09
CA PHE A 48 -6.78 3.19 -4.84
C PHE A 48 -6.75 1.67 -5.00
N ASP A 49 -7.42 1.16 -6.02
CA ASP A 49 -7.52 -0.28 -6.28
C ASP A 49 -6.14 -0.87 -6.63
N LEU A 50 -5.36 -0.20 -7.50
CA LEU A 50 -4.01 -0.64 -7.83
C LEU A 50 -3.05 -0.54 -6.64
N ALA A 51 -3.19 0.45 -5.75
CA ALA A 51 -2.34 0.54 -4.56
C ALA A 51 -2.55 -0.64 -3.60
N ILE A 52 -3.79 -1.11 -3.46
CA ILE A 52 -4.14 -2.27 -2.63
C ILE A 52 -3.66 -3.57 -3.30
N ASP A 53 -3.90 -3.71 -4.60
CA ASP A 53 -3.54 -4.90 -5.37
C ASP A 53 -2.04 -5.05 -5.53
N SER A 54 -1.33 -4.00 -5.90
CA SER A 54 0.11 -4.08 -6.14
C SER A 54 0.93 -4.19 -4.86
N LYS A 55 0.38 -3.71 -3.73
CA LYS A 55 1.07 -3.64 -2.44
C LYS A 55 2.42 -2.90 -2.56
N LEU A 56 2.59 -2.02 -3.55
CA LEU A 56 3.84 -1.32 -3.79
C LEU A 56 4.07 -0.19 -2.78
N ARG A 57 5.33 0.25 -2.64
CA ARG A 57 5.62 1.48 -1.88
C ARG A 57 5.17 2.67 -2.70
N ALA A 58 4.89 3.79 -2.03
CA ALA A 58 4.49 5.03 -2.69
C ALA A 58 5.45 5.44 -3.83
N CYS A 59 6.76 5.34 -3.60
CA CYS A 59 7.77 5.71 -4.60
C CYS A 59 7.79 4.79 -5.83
N ASP A 60 7.41 3.52 -5.67
CA ASP A 60 7.34 2.55 -6.75
C ASP A 60 6.02 2.73 -7.52
N LEU A 61 4.89 2.79 -6.79
CA LEU A 61 3.54 2.96 -7.36
C LEU A 61 3.40 4.23 -8.20
N THR A 62 3.93 5.35 -7.70
CA THR A 62 3.78 6.66 -8.37
C THR A 62 4.58 6.79 -9.66
N LYS A 63 5.57 5.91 -9.89
CA LYS A 63 6.41 5.94 -11.09
C LYS A 63 6.02 4.89 -12.13
N LEU A 64 4.94 4.13 -11.89
CA LEU A 64 4.43 3.19 -12.87
C LEU A 64 4.05 3.93 -14.17
N ARG A 65 4.38 3.31 -15.30
CA ARG A 65 3.92 3.69 -16.62
C ARG A 65 2.79 2.78 -17.07
N VAL A 66 2.06 3.18 -18.10
CA VAL A 66 0.99 2.37 -18.68
C VAL A 66 1.52 1.01 -19.14
N ARG A 67 2.69 0.98 -19.80
CA ARG A 67 3.36 -0.26 -20.25
C ARG A 67 3.69 -1.26 -19.14
N ASP A 68 3.78 -0.80 -17.89
CA ASP A 68 4.09 -1.69 -16.76
C ASP A 68 2.88 -2.54 -16.36
N VAL A 69 1.66 -2.12 -16.76
CA VAL A 69 0.39 -2.76 -16.36
C VAL A 69 -0.51 -3.14 -17.55
N ALA A 70 -0.28 -2.59 -18.74
CA ALA A 70 -1.14 -2.78 -19.90
C ALA A 70 -0.33 -2.94 -21.20
N HIS A 71 -0.90 -3.70 -22.13
CA HIS A 71 -0.39 -3.87 -23.49
C HIS A 71 -1.51 -3.55 -24.48
N GLY A 72 -1.34 -2.47 -25.24
CA GLY A 72 -2.43 -1.92 -26.07
C GLY A 72 -3.60 -1.50 -25.19
N GLU A 73 -4.81 -1.96 -25.53
CA GLU A 73 -6.05 -1.65 -24.79
C GLU A 73 -6.30 -2.59 -23.60
N HIS A 74 -5.48 -3.62 -23.43
CA HIS A 74 -5.70 -4.66 -22.43
C HIS A 74 -4.80 -4.47 -21.21
N VAL A 75 -5.41 -4.35 -20.02
CA VAL A 75 -4.70 -4.35 -18.75
C VAL A 75 -4.39 -5.79 -18.34
N SER A 76 -3.12 -6.10 -18.09
CA SER A 76 -2.64 -7.43 -17.74
C SER A 76 -3.21 -7.90 -16.40
N SER A 77 -3.37 -9.22 -16.22
CA SER A 77 -3.82 -9.80 -14.95
C SER A 77 -2.73 -9.82 -13.87
N ARG A 78 -1.47 -9.66 -14.28
CA ARG A 78 -0.30 -9.52 -13.42
C ARG A 78 0.65 -8.49 -14.01
N ALA A 79 1.41 -7.84 -13.15
CA ALA A 79 2.50 -6.95 -13.52
C ALA A 79 3.74 -7.26 -12.68
N MET A 80 4.92 -6.87 -13.17
CA MET A 80 6.19 -7.06 -12.48
C MET A 80 6.98 -5.74 -12.49
N VAL A 81 7.47 -5.34 -11.31
CA VAL A 81 8.17 -4.07 -11.13
C VAL A 81 9.43 -4.28 -10.31
N MET A 82 10.52 -3.64 -10.70
CA MET A 82 11.75 -3.56 -9.91
C MET A 82 11.55 -2.56 -8.76
N GLN A 83 11.58 -3.03 -7.51
CA GLN A 83 11.42 -2.14 -6.36
C GLN A 83 12.66 -1.27 -6.13
N GLN A 84 12.48 0.04 -5.96
CA GLN A 84 13.60 0.98 -5.77
C GLN A 84 14.39 0.71 -4.48
N LYS A 85 13.72 0.35 -3.39
CA LYS A 85 14.39 0.17 -2.09
C LYS A 85 15.23 -1.10 -2.02
N THR A 86 14.74 -2.19 -2.60
CA THR A 86 15.32 -3.52 -2.44
C THR A 86 16.04 -4.01 -3.68
N GLN A 87 15.87 -3.34 -4.83
CA GLN A 87 16.40 -3.74 -6.13
C GLN A 87 16.01 -5.19 -6.48
N ARG A 88 14.78 -5.55 -6.13
CA ARG A 88 14.21 -6.88 -6.40
C ARG A 88 12.97 -6.76 -7.28
N PRO A 89 12.81 -7.63 -8.29
CA PRO A 89 11.57 -7.72 -9.02
C PRO A 89 10.48 -8.26 -8.08
N VAL A 90 9.31 -7.61 -8.11
CA VAL A 90 8.12 -8.09 -7.41
C VAL A 90 7.00 -8.18 -8.43
N GLN A 91 6.42 -9.37 -8.53
CA GLN A 91 5.21 -9.61 -9.29
C GLN A 91 4.00 -9.40 -8.38
N PHE A 92 2.95 -8.78 -8.91
CA PHE A 92 1.68 -8.62 -8.23
C PHE A 92 0.52 -8.88 -9.18
N GLU A 93 -0.60 -9.30 -8.60
CA GLU A 93 -1.87 -9.48 -9.27
C GLU A 93 -2.58 -8.13 -9.47
N ILE A 94 -3.30 -7.99 -10.57
CA ILE A 94 -4.24 -6.90 -10.82
C ILE A 94 -5.60 -7.58 -10.91
N THR A 95 -6.50 -7.34 -9.97
CA THR A 95 -7.83 -7.99 -9.97
C THR A 95 -8.70 -7.46 -11.10
N GLU A 96 -9.77 -8.18 -11.45
CA GLU A 96 -10.70 -7.76 -12.52
C GLU A 96 -11.24 -6.34 -12.28
N GLN A 97 -11.68 -6.07 -11.05
CA GLN A 97 -12.14 -4.75 -10.64
C GLN A 97 -11.09 -3.65 -10.87
N THR A 98 -9.83 -3.91 -10.51
CA THR A 98 -8.72 -2.97 -10.73
C THR A 98 -8.44 -2.80 -12.23
N ARG A 99 -8.53 -3.88 -13.02
CA ARG A 99 -8.38 -3.80 -14.49
C ARG A 99 -9.44 -2.90 -15.09
N SER A 100 -10.72 -3.08 -14.74
CA SER A 100 -11.80 -2.23 -15.25
C SER A 100 -11.59 -0.75 -14.89
N ALA A 101 -11.18 -0.46 -13.65
CA ALA A 101 -10.88 0.90 -13.21
C ALA A 101 -9.68 1.51 -13.96
N LEU A 102 -8.63 0.71 -14.22
CA LEU A 102 -7.46 1.14 -14.99
C LEU A 102 -7.79 1.42 -16.44
N VAL A 103 -8.56 0.54 -17.11
CA VAL A 103 -9.02 0.76 -18.49
C VAL A 103 -9.79 2.07 -18.60
N ALA A 104 -10.77 2.28 -17.71
CA ALA A 104 -11.57 3.50 -17.69
C ALA A 104 -10.70 4.75 -17.50
N TRP A 105 -9.72 4.70 -16.58
CA TRP A 105 -8.81 5.81 -16.34
C TRP A 105 -7.86 6.09 -17.52
N ILE A 106 -7.20 5.05 -18.05
CA ILE A 106 -6.26 5.16 -19.17
C ILE A 106 -6.96 5.76 -20.39
N HIS A 107 -8.18 5.29 -20.69
CA HIS A 107 -8.99 5.82 -21.78
C HIS A 107 -9.43 7.26 -21.52
N GLN A 108 -9.97 7.58 -20.33
CA GLN A 108 -10.42 8.93 -20.00
C GLN A 108 -9.28 9.96 -20.04
N ALA A 109 -8.08 9.58 -19.62
CA ALA A 109 -6.91 10.43 -19.62
C ALA A 109 -6.08 10.38 -20.91
N GLN A 110 -6.49 9.56 -21.89
CA GLN A 110 -5.81 9.38 -23.17
C GLN A 110 -4.31 9.05 -23.00
N LEU A 111 -3.98 8.19 -22.03
CA LEU A 111 -2.60 7.84 -21.72
C LEU A 111 -2.05 6.85 -22.74
N ARG A 112 -0.83 7.10 -23.20
CA ARG A 112 -0.06 6.18 -24.06
C ARG A 112 0.83 5.28 -23.21
N SER A 113 1.35 4.24 -23.84
CA SER A 113 2.22 3.22 -23.23
C SER A 113 3.37 3.80 -22.39
N GLU A 114 4.01 4.88 -22.87
CA GLU A 114 5.17 5.51 -22.23
C GLU A 114 4.82 6.54 -21.15
N ASP A 115 3.55 6.96 -21.08
CA ASP A 115 3.12 7.97 -20.14
C ASP A 115 3.08 7.37 -18.72
N CYS A 116 3.31 8.23 -17.72
CA CYS A 116 3.14 7.84 -16.33
C CYS A 116 1.67 7.49 -16.09
N LEU A 117 1.41 6.34 -15.46
CA LEU A 117 0.05 5.84 -15.22
C LEU A 117 -0.77 6.82 -14.38
N PHE A 118 -0.10 7.56 -13.48
CA PHE A 118 -0.71 8.64 -12.71
C PHE A 118 0.11 9.92 -12.91
N PRO A 119 -0.17 10.72 -13.96
CA PRO A 119 0.56 11.93 -14.24
C PRO A 119 0.30 13.00 -13.18
N SER A 120 1.29 13.89 -13.00
CA SER A 120 1.11 15.09 -12.18
C SER A 120 0.13 16.05 -12.87
N ARG A 121 -0.44 16.97 -12.08
CA ARG A 121 -1.12 18.16 -12.64
C ARG A 121 -0.16 19.33 -12.86
N LEU A 122 1.07 19.22 -12.36
CA LEU A 122 2.10 20.25 -12.51
C LEU A 122 2.94 19.92 -13.73
N HIS A 123 3.10 20.87 -14.66
CA HIS A 123 3.92 20.68 -15.86
C HIS A 123 5.39 20.36 -15.58
N THR A 124 5.90 20.71 -14.39
CA THR A 124 7.29 20.48 -13.99
C THR A 124 7.57 19.06 -13.49
N SER A 125 6.57 18.16 -13.47
CA SER A 125 6.74 16.80 -12.99
C SER A 125 5.90 15.83 -13.78
N ASP A 126 6.52 14.76 -14.30
CA ASP A 126 5.82 13.79 -15.15
C ASP A 126 4.79 12.96 -14.39
N HIS A 127 5.01 12.71 -13.10
CA HIS A 127 4.24 11.77 -12.31
C HIS A 127 3.75 12.33 -10.97
N LEU A 128 2.71 11.72 -10.42
CA LEU A 128 2.18 12.04 -9.10
C LEU A 128 3.28 11.98 -8.04
N SER A 129 3.51 13.07 -7.30
CA SER A 129 4.50 13.04 -6.21
C SER A 129 4.02 12.17 -5.05
N THR A 130 4.95 11.54 -4.31
CA THR A 130 4.63 10.75 -3.12
C THR A 130 3.93 11.58 -2.03
N ARG A 131 4.27 12.87 -1.92
CA ARG A 131 3.60 13.82 -1.02
C ARG A 131 2.15 14.07 -1.44
N GLN A 132 1.90 14.23 -2.74
CA GLN A 132 0.53 14.41 -3.23
C GLN A 132 -0.28 13.13 -3.09
N TYR A 133 0.30 11.97 -3.39
CA TYR A 133 -0.33 10.68 -3.12
C TYR A 133 -0.71 10.52 -1.64
N ALA A 134 0.18 10.91 -0.71
CA ALA A 134 -0.14 10.90 0.72
C ALA A 134 -1.31 11.81 1.09
N ARG A 135 -1.46 12.98 0.44
CA ARG A 135 -2.63 13.86 0.64
C ARG A 135 -3.91 13.24 0.11
N ILE A 136 -3.86 12.60 -1.06
CA ILE A 136 -4.98 11.89 -1.67
C ILE A 136 -5.47 10.78 -0.73
N VAL A 137 -4.56 9.94 -0.21
CA VAL A 137 -4.90 8.88 0.75
C VAL A 137 -5.54 9.44 2.01
N LYS A 138 -5.01 10.54 2.57
CA LYS A 138 -5.64 11.21 3.72
C LYS A 138 -7.06 11.69 3.41
N GLY A 139 -7.30 12.17 2.18
CA GLY A 139 -8.63 12.55 1.71
C GLY A 139 -9.61 11.38 1.69
N TRP A 140 -9.21 10.23 1.14
CA TRP A 140 -10.04 9.02 1.11
C TRP A 140 -10.40 8.54 2.52
N VAL A 141 -9.42 8.49 3.42
CA VAL A 141 -9.59 8.08 4.81
C VAL A 141 -10.55 9.03 5.54
N LYS A 142 -10.36 10.34 5.41
CA LYS A 142 -11.25 11.34 6.02
C LYS A 142 -12.69 11.23 5.50
N ALA A 143 -12.86 10.95 4.21
CA ALA A 143 -14.19 10.85 3.58
C ALA A 143 -15.04 9.71 4.14
N VAL A 144 -14.42 8.67 4.72
CA VAL A 144 -15.11 7.55 5.39
C VAL A 144 -15.11 7.67 6.92
N GLY A 145 -14.75 8.83 7.47
CA GLY A 145 -14.79 9.09 8.92
C GLY A 145 -13.66 8.44 9.71
N LEU A 146 -12.58 8.02 9.05
CA LEU A 146 -11.39 7.47 9.73
C LEU A 146 -10.40 8.58 10.10
N ASP A 147 -9.66 8.39 11.19
CA ASP A 147 -8.64 9.33 11.65
C ASP A 147 -7.40 9.34 10.71
N PRO A 148 -7.12 10.43 9.97
CA PRO A 148 -5.98 10.53 9.06
C PRO A 148 -4.60 10.39 9.74
N ALA A 149 -4.51 10.56 11.07
CA ALA A 149 -3.27 10.32 11.81
C ALA A 149 -2.89 8.82 11.83
N MET A 150 -3.88 7.93 11.78
CA MET A 150 -3.68 6.47 11.83
C MET A 150 -3.44 5.83 10.47
N TYR A 151 -3.79 6.52 9.37
CA TYR A 151 -3.68 5.98 8.01
C TYR A 151 -2.73 6.80 7.12
N GLY A 152 -2.25 6.20 6.02
CA GLY A 152 -1.33 6.85 5.08
C GLY A 152 -0.94 5.93 3.93
N THR A 153 0.08 6.28 3.15
CA THR A 153 0.47 5.48 1.97
C THR A 153 0.84 4.03 2.32
N HIS A 154 1.45 3.80 3.48
CA HIS A 154 1.72 2.45 3.99
C HIS A 154 0.45 1.65 4.33
N THR A 155 -0.68 2.30 4.64
CA THR A 155 -1.98 1.62 4.79
C THR A 155 -2.34 0.83 3.54
N MET A 156 -2.24 1.46 2.37
CA MET A 156 -2.60 0.80 1.09
C MET A 156 -1.78 -0.47 0.88
N ARG A 157 -0.46 -0.34 1.08
CA ARG A 157 0.47 -1.47 1.00
C ARG A 157 0.21 -2.57 2.03
N ARG A 158 -0.13 -2.21 3.27
CA ARG A 158 -0.38 -3.19 4.35
C ARG A 158 -1.71 -3.93 4.17
N THR A 159 -2.72 -3.27 3.64
CA THR A 159 -4.11 -3.73 3.66
C THR A 159 -4.26 -5.16 3.13
N LYS A 160 -3.87 -5.42 1.88
CA LYS A 160 -4.03 -6.75 1.28
C LYS A 160 -3.09 -7.78 1.91
N ALA A 161 -1.85 -7.39 2.23
CA ALA A 161 -0.90 -8.26 2.91
C ALA A 161 -1.40 -8.74 4.29
N SER A 162 -2.01 -7.85 5.08
CA SER A 162 -2.59 -8.17 6.38
C SER A 162 -3.85 -9.04 6.26
N LEU A 163 -4.63 -8.91 5.18
CA LEU A 163 -5.79 -9.78 4.92
C LEU A 163 -5.32 -11.20 4.52
N ILE A 164 -4.32 -11.30 3.64
CA ILE A 164 -3.73 -12.58 3.24
C ILE A 164 -3.17 -13.30 4.46
N TYR A 165 -2.36 -12.62 5.28
CA TYR A 165 -1.80 -13.23 6.48
C TYR A 165 -2.88 -13.73 7.45
N ARG A 166 -3.93 -12.93 7.70
CA ARG A 166 -5.02 -13.35 8.59
C ARG A 166 -5.72 -14.61 8.11
N ARG A 167 -5.87 -14.78 6.79
CA ARG A 167 -6.51 -15.96 6.18
C ARG A 167 -5.61 -17.18 6.13
N THR A 168 -4.32 -17.01 5.83
CA THR A 168 -3.44 -18.15 5.49
C THR A 168 -2.41 -18.47 6.56
N LYS A 169 -2.16 -17.52 7.48
CA LYS A 169 -1.04 -17.52 8.44
C LYS A 169 0.33 -17.77 7.79
N ASN A 170 0.45 -17.62 6.47
CA ASN A 170 1.67 -17.90 5.72
C ASN A 170 2.54 -16.63 5.59
N LEU A 171 3.45 -16.46 6.56
CA LEU A 171 4.39 -15.34 6.60
C LEU A 171 5.31 -15.28 5.37
N ARG A 172 5.75 -16.43 4.86
CA ARG A 172 6.67 -16.51 3.72
C ARG A 172 6.02 -16.01 2.45
N ALA A 173 4.77 -16.38 2.18
CA ALA A 173 4.00 -15.87 1.05
C ALA A 173 3.88 -14.34 1.10
N VAL A 174 3.56 -13.78 2.26
CA VAL A 174 3.45 -12.32 2.42
C VAL A 174 4.80 -11.61 2.26
N GLN A 175 5.89 -12.21 2.74
CA GLN A 175 7.23 -11.69 2.54
C GLN A 175 7.56 -11.55 1.05
N LEU A 176 7.26 -12.57 0.25
CA LEU A 176 7.49 -12.58 -1.20
C LEU A 176 6.66 -11.49 -1.90
N LEU A 177 5.36 -11.42 -1.59
CA LEU A 177 4.45 -10.42 -2.16
C LEU A 177 4.84 -8.98 -1.81
N LEU A 178 5.45 -8.74 -0.65
CA LEU A 178 5.95 -7.43 -0.27
C LEU A 178 7.37 -7.17 -0.83
N GLY A 179 8.11 -8.19 -1.25
CA GLY A 179 9.52 -8.06 -1.63
C GLY A 179 10.42 -7.72 -0.45
N HIS A 180 10.13 -8.23 0.74
CA HIS A 180 10.98 -8.04 1.92
C HIS A 180 12.17 -9.01 1.92
N THR A 181 13.37 -8.49 2.16
CA THR A 181 14.59 -9.31 2.21
C THR A 181 14.64 -10.21 3.43
N LYS A 182 14.16 -9.71 4.58
CA LYS A 182 14.19 -10.35 5.89
C LYS A 182 12.79 -10.68 6.39
N LEU A 183 12.59 -11.84 6.99
CA LEU A 183 11.28 -12.27 7.50
C LEU A 183 10.84 -11.39 8.69
N GLU A 184 11.78 -10.97 9.51
CA GLU A 184 11.59 -10.07 10.65
C GLU A 184 10.99 -8.73 10.21
N SER A 185 11.34 -8.28 9.00
CA SER A 185 10.72 -7.08 8.41
C SER A 185 9.25 -7.30 8.15
N THR A 186 8.83 -8.48 7.69
CA THR A 186 7.43 -8.84 7.47
C THR A 186 6.68 -8.99 8.79
N VAL A 187 7.27 -9.65 9.79
CA VAL A 187 6.70 -9.78 11.14
C VAL A 187 6.41 -8.40 11.74
N ARG A 188 7.43 -7.53 11.76
CA ARG A 188 7.28 -6.14 12.21
C ARG A 188 6.25 -5.40 11.36
N TYR A 189 6.26 -5.56 10.03
CA TYR A 189 5.35 -4.85 9.14
C TYR A 189 3.88 -5.27 9.29
N LEU A 190 3.62 -6.53 9.67
CA LEU A 190 2.27 -7.01 9.94
C LEU A 190 1.81 -6.69 11.37
N GLY A 191 2.73 -6.34 12.27
CA GLY A 191 2.41 -6.10 13.68
C GLY A 191 2.01 -7.41 14.37
N ILE A 192 2.68 -8.50 14.01
CA ILE A 192 2.44 -9.80 14.66
C ILE A 192 3.12 -9.74 16.03
N GLU A 193 2.30 -9.77 17.07
CA GLU A 193 2.73 -9.84 18.46
C GLU A 193 2.73 -11.30 18.94
N VAL A 194 3.41 -11.55 20.05
CA VAL A 194 3.53 -12.89 20.66
C VAL A 194 2.16 -13.45 21.05
N ASP A 195 1.20 -12.60 21.41
CA ASP A 195 -0.16 -13.00 21.80
C ASP A 195 -0.89 -13.77 20.69
N GLY A 196 -0.61 -13.45 19.42
CA GLY A 196 -1.17 -14.20 18.30
C GLY A 196 -0.62 -15.63 18.18
N ALA A 197 0.54 -15.92 18.77
CA ALA A 197 1.11 -17.27 18.81
C ALA A 197 0.45 -18.14 19.88
N LEU A 198 0.07 -17.54 21.03
CA LEU A 198 -0.66 -18.22 22.10
C LEU A 198 -2.07 -18.62 21.63
N GLU A 199 -2.81 -17.69 21.01
CA GLU A 199 -4.12 -17.97 20.40
C GLU A 199 -4.07 -19.15 19.40
N MET A 200 -3.00 -19.22 18.60
CA MET A 200 -2.82 -20.32 17.62
C MET A 200 -2.51 -21.65 18.30
N ALA A 201 -1.76 -21.64 19.40
CA ALA A 201 -1.46 -22.84 20.18
C ALA A 201 -2.70 -23.37 20.88
N GLU A 202 -3.51 -22.48 21.49
CA GLU A 202 -4.76 -22.85 22.16
C GLU A 202 -5.81 -23.46 21.22
N GLN A 203 -5.84 -23.01 19.96
CA GLN A 203 -6.76 -23.53 18.95
C GLN A 203 -6.29 -24.84 18.29
N THR A 204 -5.08 -25.31 18.60
CA THR A 204 -4.53 -26.55 18.05
C THR A 204 -4.54 -27.63 19.12
N GLU A 205 -5.63 -28.39 19.19
CA GLU A 205 -5.66 -29.64 19.97
C GLU A 205 -4.78 -30.69 19.27
N VAL A 206 -3.99 -31.42 20.06
CA VAL A 206 -3.11 -32.52 19.61
C VAL A 206 -3.80 -33.85 19.85
#